data_AF-A0A522E132-F1
#
_entry.id   AF-A0A522E132-F1
#
_cell.length_a   1.000
_cell.length_b   1.000
_cell.length_c   1.000
_cell.angle_alpha   90.00
_cell.angle_beta   90.00
_cell.angle_gamma   90.00
#
_symmetry.space_group_name_H-M   'P 1'
#
loop_
_entity.id
_entity.type
_entity.pdbx_description
1 polymer ?
#
loop_
_entity_poly.entity_id
_entity_poly.type
_entity_poly.pdbx_seq_one_letter_code
_entity_poly.pdbx_strand_id
1 'polypeptide(L)'
;MKNDWLSKFIFDTKLIEVNYLNEPERISLTSYLKDKKTLDVIAQELELSDERIRQVIENGMGKIFLLIKELLSKNKYLQSLQIENQRLEFELNELNSKFKDELEKEKTLTLKVKSPDISIDDILLSHRAHRTLMILKIKSIKDLKTVTKTTLATVPGNGVKTIEEIIRVAAEYGIKIN
;
A
#
# COMPACT_ATOMS: atom_id res chain seq x y z
N MET A 1 -24.34 30.24 -37.36
CA MET A 1 -24.72 29.83 -35.98
C MET A 1 -23.47 29.46 -35.17
N LYS A 2 -22.61 30.42 -34.87
CA LYS A 2 -21.52 30.26 -33.89
C LYS A 2 -22.06 30.75 -32.54
N ASN A 3 -21.78 30.03 -31.46
CA ASN A 3 -21.98 30.41 -30.04
C ASN A 3 -23.28 29.96 -29.32
N ASP A 4 -23.64 28.67 -29.37
CA ASP A 4 -24.53 28.09 -28.31
C ASP A 4 -23.81 27.11 -27.38
N TRP A 5 -22.57 26.74 -27.71
CA TRP A 5 -21.80 25.77 -26.92
C TRP A 5 -21.39 26.33 -25.55
N LEU A 6 -21.08 27.63 -25.47
CA LEU A 6 -20.67 28.28 -24.22
C LEU A 6 -21.85 28.41 -23.27
N SER A 7 -23.01 28.84 -23.77
CA SER A 7 -24.25 28.87 -22.99
C SER A 7 -24.58 27.48 -22.46
N LYS A 8 -24.60 26.47 -23.35
CA LYS A 8 -24.81 25.08 -22.96
C LYS A 8 -23.82 24.62 -21.89
N PHE A 9 -22.53 24.86 -22.07
CA PHE A 9 -21.50 24.52 -21.10
C PHE A 9 -21.77 25.16 -19.73
N ILE A 10 -22.06 26.46 -19.70
CA ILE A 10 -22.32 27.21 -18.46
C ILE A 10 -23.51 26.62 -17.69
N PHE A 11 -24.60 26.26 -18.37
CA PHE A 11 -25.78 25.68 -17.73
C PHE A 11 -25.60 24.20 -17.36
N ASP A 12 -25.02 23.38 -18.24
CA ASP A 12 -24.80 21.95 -17.98
C ASP A 12 -23.85 21.73 -16.79
N THR A 13 -22.87 22.63 -16.62
CA THR A 13 -21.93 22.61 -15.48
C THR A 13 -22.42 23.41 -14.27
N LYS A 14 -23.61 24.01 -14.35
CA LYS A 14 -24.22 24.83 -13.29
C LYS A 14 -23.34 26.00 -12.83
N LEU A 15 -22.48 26.54 -13.70
CA LEU A 15 -21.60 27.67 -13.38
C LEU A 15 -22.37 28.94 -13.02
N ILE A 16 -23.62 29.07 -13.49
CA ILE A 16 -24.53 30.16 -13.12
C ILE A 16 -25.05 30.04 -11.68
N GLU A 17 -25.10 28.85 -11.10
CA GLU A 17 -25.61 28.63 -9.74
C GLU A 17 -24.55 28.93 -8.65
N VAL A 18 -23.32 29.29 -9.05
CA VAL A 18 -22.19 29.43 -8.13
C VAL A 18 -22.26 30.76 -7.35
N ASN A 19 -21.85 30.73 -6.07
CA ASN A 19 -21.94 31.84 -5.10
C ASN A 19 -21.24 33.15 -5.47
N TYR A 20 -20.55 33.25 -6.61
CA TYR A 20 -19.84 34.47 -7.04
C TYR A 20 -20.73 35.43 -7.84
N LEU A 21 -21.85 34.95 -8.39
CA LEU A 21 -22.81 35.79 -9.11
C LEU A 21 -23.87 36.32 -8.15
N ASN A 22 -24.12 37.63 -8.21
CA ASN A 22 -25.26 38.23 -7.53
C ASN A 22 -26.56 37.94 -8.30
N GLU A 23 -27.70 38.20 -7.67
CA GLU A 23 -29.01 37.88 -8.25
C GLU A 23 -29.28 38.61 -9.58
N PRO A 24 -28.99 39.93 -9.72
CA PRO A 24 -29.12 40.61 -11.01
C PRO A 24 -28.26 40.00 -12.13
N GLU A 25 -27.01 39.61 -11.84
CA GLU A 25 -26.12 38.94 -12.79
C GLU A 25 -26.70 37.59 -13.21
N ARG A 26 -27.17 36.79 -12.25
CA ARG A 26 -27.76 35.47 -12.49
C ARG A 26 -29.00 35.55 -13.37
N ILE A 27 -29.93 36.45 -13.05
CA ILE A 27 -31.17 36.65 -13.81
C ILE A 27 -30.84 37.17 -15.21
N SER A 28 -30.00 38.21 -15.32
CA SER A 28 -29.64 38.81 -16.61
C SER A 28 -28.93 37.82 -17.52
N LEU A 29 -27.98 37.04 -16.99
CA LEU A 29 -27.27 36.01 -17.75
C LEU A 29 -28.18 34.86 -18.16
N THR A 30 -29.14 34.46 -17.31
CA THR A 30 -30.10 33.42 -17.65
C THR A 30 -31.00 33.87 -18.79
N SER A 31 -31.61 35.05 -18.65
CA SER A 31 -32.44 35.67 -19.68
C SER A 31 -31.69 35.85 -21.01
N TYR A 32 -30.43 36.27 -20.95
CA TYR A 32 -29.61 36.54 -22.14
C TYR A 32 -29.10 35.27 -22.81
N LEU A 33 -28.54 34.31 -22.06
CA LEU A 33 -27.86 33.14 -22.61
C LEU A 33 -28.80 31.95 -22.85
N LYS A 34 -29.82 31.76 -22.00
CA LYS A 34 -30.75 30.63 -22.08
C LYS A 34 -32.01 31.01 -22.85
N ASP A 35 -32.66 32.09 -22.43
CA ASP A 35 -33.95 32.51 -22.99
C ASP A 35 -33.78 33.35 -24.26
N LYS A 36 -32.53 33.72 -24.59
CA LYS A 36 -32.15 34.48 -25.78
C LYS A 36 -32.90 35.82 -25.90
N LYS A 37 -33.25 36.42 -24.77
CA LYS A 37 -33.86 37.75 -24.70
C LYS A 37 -32.86 38.82 -25.12
N THR A 38 -33.35 39.86 -25.76
CA THR A 38 -32.58 41.04 -26.14
C THR A 38 -32.35 41.95 -24.93
N LEU A 39 -31.33 42.82 -24.99
CA LEU A 39 -30.91 43.64 -23.85
C LEU A 39 -32.01 44.61 -23.38
N ASP A 40 -32.78 45.16 -24.31
CA ASP A 40 -33.92 46.05 -24.08
C ASP A 40 -35.05 45.35 -23.30
N VAL A 41 -35.37 44.09 -23.64
CA VAL A 41 -36.38 43.30 -22.92
C VAL A 41 -35.92 43.04 -21.48
N ILE A 42 -34.64 42.67 -21.30
CA ILE A 42 -34.07 42.43 -19.97
C ILE A 42 -34.03 43.73 -19.15
N ALA A 43 -33.70 44.85 -19.79
CA ALA A 43 -33.66 46.18 -19.17
C ALA A 43 -35.04 46.61 -18.67
N GLN A 44 -36.09 46.37 -19.46
CA GLN A 44 -37.47 46.60 -19.04
C GLN A 44 -37.89 45.71 -17.86
N GLU A 45 -37.58 44.41 -17.90
CA GLU A 45 -37.93 43.46 -16.83
C GLU A 45 -37.26 43.79 -15.48
N LEU A 46 -36.07 44.38 -15.52
CA LEU A 46 -35.28 44.72 -14.34
C LEU A 46 -35.36 46.20 -13.97
N GLU A 47 -36.13 47.01 -14.68
CA GLU A 47 -36.23 48.46 -14.50
C GLU A 47 -34.86 49.18 -14.54
N LEU A 48 -33.98 48.73 -15.43
CA LEU A 48 -32.62 49.27 -15.61
C LEU A 48 -32.46 49.85 -17.01
N SER A 49 -31.38 50.63 -17.23
CA SER A 49 -30.99 51.05 -18.57
C SER A 49 -30.29 49.91 -19.32
N ASP A 50 -30.38 49.90 -20.65
CA ASP A 50 -29.68 48.96 -21.52
C ASP A 50 -28.17 48.90 -21.22
N GLU A 51 -27.55 50.07 -20.98
CA GLU A 51 -26.13 50.16 -20.66
C GLU A 51 -25.82 49.51 -19.30
N ARG A 52 -26.73 49.64 -18.33
CA ARG A 52 -26.55 48.98 -17.03
C ARG A 52 -26.69 47.46 -17.15
N ILE A 53 -27.63 46.97 -17.95
CA ILE A 53 -27.77 45.53 -18.23
C ILE A 53 -26.53 44.98 -18.93
N ARG A 54 -26.00 45.70 -19.92
CA ARG A 54 -24.74 45.32 -20.58
C ARG A 54 -23.62 45.14 -19.56
N GLN A 55 -23.42 46.11 -18.67
CA GLN A 55 -22.41 46.02 -17.61
C GLN A 55 -22.66 44.84 -16.66
N VAL A 56 -23.90 44.58 -16.27
CA VAL A 56 -24.26 43.45 -15.39
C VAL A 56 -23.90 42.11 -16.06
N ILE A 57 -24.26 41.95 -17.34
CA ILE A 57 -23.93 40.75 -18.12
C ILE A 57 -22.42 40.59 -18.29
N GLU A 58 -21.70 41.67 -18.65
CA GLU A 58 -20.25 41.64 -18.81
C GLU A 58 -19.52 41.28 -17.51
N ASN A 59 -19.93 41.86 -16.39
CA ASN A 59 -19.37 41.54 -15.08
C ASN A 59 -19.64 40.09 -14.68
N GLY A 60 -20.88 39.62 -14.87
CA GLY A 60 -21.25 38.24 -14.60
C GLY A 60 -20.47 37.24 -15.47
N MET A 61 -20.35 37.51 -16.77
CA MET A 61 -19.51 36.70 -17.66
C MET A 61 -18.04 36.72 -17.24
N GLY A 62 -17.51 37.89 -16.86
CA GLY A 62 -16.14 38.02 -16.36
C GLY A 62 -15.86 37.14 -15.14
N LYS A 63 -16.80 37.09 -14.19
CA LYS A 63 -16.73 36.20 -13.02
C LYS A 63 -16.76 34.73 -13.41
N ILE A 64 -17.65 34.34 -14.33
CA ILE A 64 -17.71 32.96 -14.86
C ILE A 64 -16.37 32.58 -15.51
N PHE A 65 -15.79 33.45 -16.33
CA PHE A 65 -14.50 33.18 -16.98
C PHE A 65 -13.35 33.07 -15.98
N LEU A 66 -13.35 33.89 -14.93
CA LEU A 66 -12.36 33.79 -13.86
C LEU A 66 -12.46 32.43 -13.16
N LEU A 67 -13.67 31.99 -12.82
CA LEU A 67 -13.92 30.69 -12.22
C LEU A 67 -13.48 29.54 -13.13
N ILE A 68 -13.78 29.60 -14.42
CA ILE A 68 -13.32 28.59 -15.40
C ILE A 68 -11.78 28.52 -15.40
N LYS A 69 -11.08 29.65 -15.41
CA LYS A 69 -9.61 29.67 -15.36
C LYS A 69 -9.06 29.05 -14.07
N GLU A 70 -9.70 29.32 -12.94
CA GLU A 70 -9.33 28.73 -11.65
C GLU A 70 -9.53 27.21 -11.67
N LEU A 71 -10.68 26.74 -12.14
CA LEU A 71 -11.01 25.32 -12.26
C LEU A 71 -10.04 24.59 -13.20
N LEU A 72 -9.69 25.20 -14.33
CA LEU A 72 -8.70 24.64 -15.26
C LEU A 72 -7.32 24.53 -14.63
N SER A 73 -6.91 25.53 -13.84
CA SER A 73 -5.63 25.50 -13.12
C SER A 73 -5.61 24.40 -12.06
N LYS A 74 -6.71 24.26 -11.30
CA LYS A 74 -6.88 23.17 -10.32
C LYS A 74 -6.88 21.79 -10.98
N ASN A 75 -7.53 21.66 -12.14
CA ASN A 75 -7.56 20.40 -12.89
C ASN A 75 -6.14 20.00 -13.37
N LYS A 76 -5.37 20.94 -13.93
CA LYS A 76 -3.98 20.67 -14.32
C LYS A 76 -3.11 20.23 -13.15
N TYR A 77 -3.26 20.88 -12.00
CA TYR A 77 -2.55 20.50 -10.80
C TYR A 77 -2.95 19.09 -10.32
N LEU A 78 -4.25 18.77 -10.33
CA LEU A 78 -4.74 17.44 -10.01
C LEU A 78 -4.16 16.37 -10.94
N GLN A 79 -4.08 16.65 -12.25
CA GLN A 79 -3.46 15.75 -13.22
C GLN A 79 -1.98 15.49 -12.90
N SER A 80 -1.22 16.53 -12.53
CA SER A 80 0.19 16.33 -12.12
C SER A 80 0.32 15.44 -10.88
N LEU A 81 -0.56 15.63 -9.88
CA LEU A 81 -0.56 14.79 -8.68
C LEU A 81 -0.95 13.33 -8.99
N GLN A 82 -1.89 13.11 -9.92
CA GLN A 82 -2.27 11.76 -10.34
C GLN A 82 -1.10 11.02 -11.01
N ILE A 83 -0.34 11.71 -11.86
CA ILE A 83 0.86 11.14 -12.49
C ILE A 83 1.92 10.80 -11.44
N GLU A 84 2.15 11.68 -10.47
CA GLU A 84 3.10 11.44 -9.38
C GLU A 84 2.69 10.26 -8.50
N ASN A 85 1.41 10.16 -8.13
CA ASN A 85 0.90 9.02 -7.37
C ASN A 85 1.09 7.70 -8.12
N GLN A 86 0.78 7.66 -9.42
CA GLN A 86 1.01 6.46 -10.24
C GLN A 86 2.50 6.04 -10.26
N ARG A 87 3.40 7.02 -10.32
CA ARG A 87 4.84 6.77 -10.24
C ARG A 87 5.24 6.20 -8.87
N LEU A 88 4.75 6.79 -7.78
CA LEU A 88 5.05 6.31 -6.42
C LEU A 88 4.50 4.90 -6.19
N GLU A 89 3.32 4.58 -6.70
CA GLU A 89 2.76 3.23 -6.66
C GLU A 89 3.65 2.24 -7.40
N PHE A 90 4.18 2.62 -8.57
CA PHE A 90 5.13 1.79 -9.30
C PHE A 90 6.43 1.56 -8.51
N GLU A 91 7.04 2.62 -7.99
CA GLU A 91 8.28 2.55 -7.19
C GLU A 91 8.09 1.69 -5.93
N LEU A 92 6.95 1.82 -5.25
CA LEU A 92 6.61 1.03 -4.06
C LEU A 92 6.43 -0.46 -4.40
N ASN A 93 5.81 -0.76 -5.54
CA ASN A 93 5.67 -2.14 -6.01
C ASN A 93 7.02 -2.76 -6.38
N GLU A 94 7.91 -2.03 -7.05
CA GLU A 94 9.27 -2.49 -7.32
C GLU A 94 10.05 -2.76 -6.03
N LEU A 95 9.98 -1.85 -5.07
CA LEU A 95 10.66 -1.98 -3.78
C LEU A 95 10.14 -3.22 -3.02
N ASN A 96 8.82 -3.41 -2.99
CA ASN A 96 8.21 -4.59 -2.38
C ASN A 96 8.66 -5.90 -3.05
N SER A 97 8.82 -5.91 -4.38
CA SER A 97 9.36 -7.07 -5.10
C SER A 97 10.80 -7.36 -4.68
N LYS A 98 11.66 -6.32 -4.66
CA LYS A 98 13.07 -6.46 -4.24
C LYS A 98 13.19 -6.97 -2.81
N PHE A 99 12.38 -6.46 -1.88
CA PHE A 99 12.36 -6.95 -0.51
C PHE A 99 11.92 -8.41 -0.39
N LYS A 100 10.91 -8.83 -1.17
CA LYS A 100 10.50 -10.24 -1.20
C LYS A 100 11.64 -11.14 -1.69
N ASP A 101 12.32 -10.74 -2.76
CA ASP A 101 13.46 -11.49 -3.30
C ASP A 101 14.62 -11.58 -2.29
N GLU A 102 14.92 -10.50 -1.56
CA GLU A 102 15.94 -10.49 -0.51
C GLU A 102 15.57 -11.39 0.67
N LEU A 103 14.31 -11.37 1.13
CA LEU A 103 13.84 -12.26 2.19
C LEU A 103 13.93 -13.73 1.80
N GLU A 104 13.66 -14.08 0.54
CA GLU A 104 13.83 -15.45 0.04
C GLU A 104 15.32 -15.86 -0.01
N LYS A 105 16.20 -14.93 -0.38
CA LYS A 105 17.66 -15.14 -0.35
C LYS A 105 18.18 -15.35 1.08
N GLU A 106 17.72 -14.58 2.06
CA GLU A 106 18.12 -14.75 3.46
C GLU A 106 17.59 -16.06 4.07
N LYS A 107 16.34 -16.45 3.75
CA LYS A 107 15.79 -17.76 4.15
C LYS A 107 16.59 -18.93 3.56
N THR A 108 17.06 -18.80 2.33
CA THR A 108 17.91 -19.82 1.71
C THR A 108 19.33 -19.85 2.27
N LEU A 109 19.86 -18.70 2.72
CA LEU A 109 21.17 -18.61 3.40
C LEU A 109 21.14 -19.21 4.81
N THR A 110 20.08 -18.97 5.59
CA THR A 110 19.91 -19.54 6.93
C THR A 110 19.75 -21.07 6.93
N LEU A 111 19.29 -21.66 5.82
CA LEU A 111 19.20 -23.13 5.63
C LEU A 111 20.51 -23.79 5.16
N LYS A 112 21.52 -23.02 4.74
CA LYS A 112 22.81 -23.55 4.25
C LYS A 112 23.96 -23.45 5.27
N VAL A 113 23.68 -23.21 6.55
CA VAL A 113 24.67 -23.46 7.59
C VAL A 113 24.79 -24.98 7.74
N LYS A 114 25.72 -25.58 6.99
CA LYS A 114 26.23 -26.91 7.30
C LYS A 114 26.80 -26.84 8.72
N SER A 115 26.00 -27.21 9.70
CA SER A 115 26.50 -27.52 11.03
C SER A 115 27.57 -28.60 10.82
N PRO A 116 28.83 -28.37 11.25
CA PRO A 116 29.85 -29.40 11.22
C PRO A 116 29.27 -30.62 11.94
N ASP A 117 29.33 -31.77 11.29
CA ASP A 117 28.84 -33.01 11.90
C ASP A 117 29.87 -33.42 12.95
N ILE A 118 29.63 -33.04 14.20
CA ILE A 118 30.53 -33.34 15.31
C ILE A 118 30.36 -34.83 15.64
N SER A 119 31.49 -35.53 15.77
CA SER A 119 31.52 -36.93 16.20
C SER A 119 31.10 -37.03 17.66
N ILE A 120 30.39 -38.10 18.04
CA ILE A 120 30.03 -38.34 19.44
C ILE A 120 31.27 -38.55 20.32
N ASP A 121 32.38 -39.02 19.73
CA ASP A 121 33.65 -39.19 20.45
C ASP A 121 34.26 -37.86 20.90
N ASP A 122 33.94 -36.76 20.22
CA ASP A 122 34.46 -35.41 20.55
C ASP A 122 33.63 -34.72 21.65
N ILE A 123 32.56 -35.38 22.13
CA ILE A 123 31.64 -34.83 23.12
C ILE A 123 31.92 -35.42 24.48
N LEU A 124 31.97 -34.57 25.50
CA LEU A 124 32.16 -34.96 26.89
C LEU A 124 30.88 -35.61 27.46
N LEU A 125 30.73 -36.90 27.21
CA LEU A 125 29.68 -37.75 27.78
C LEU A 125 30.27 -38.71 28.81
N SER A 126 29.47 -39.10 29.79
CA SER A 126 29.83 -40.20 30.68
C SER A 126 30.05 -41.49 29.87
N HIS A 127 30.94 -42.36 30.36
CA HIS A 127 31.23 -43.65 29.73
C HIS A 127 29.95 -44.50 29.51
N ARG A 128 28.92 -44.33 30.36
CA ARG A 128 27.63 -45.02 30.21
C ARG A 128 26.80 -44.44 29.07
N ALA A 129 26.75 -43.11 28.95
CA ALA A 129 26.07 -42.44 27.85
C ALA A 129 26.75 -42.77 26.51
N HIS A 130 28.08 -42.70 26.45
CA HIS A 130 28.85 -43.05 25.25
C HIS A 130 28.62 -44.50 24.81
N ARG A 131 28.71 -45.46 25.74
CA ARG A 131 28.40 -46.88 25.47
C ARG A 131 26.97 -47.08 24.96
N THR A 132 26.00 -46.36 25.50
CA THR A 132 24.60 -46.43 25.06
C THR A 132 24.46 -45.98 23.61
N LEU A 133 25.09 -44.86 23.24
CA LEU A 133 25.07 -44.34 21.88
C LEU A 133 25.79 -45.27 20.90
N MET A 134 26.89 -45.89 21.32
CA MET A 134 27.62 -46.90 20.55
C MET A 134 26.79 -48.16 20.28
N ILE A 135 26.04 -48.66 21.28
CA ILE A 135 25.12 -49.80 21.10
C ILE A 135 24.04 -49.47 20.07
N LEU A 136 23.54 -48.24 20.09
CA LEU A 136 22.55 -47.73 19.13
C LEU A 136 23.16 -47.33 17.78
N LYS A 137 24.48 -47.53 17.58
CA LYS A 137 25.24 -47.20 16.36
C LYS A 137 25.16 -45.74 15.92
N ILE A 138 24.99 -44.84 16.89
CA ILE A 138 24.93 -43.40 16.68
C ILE A 138 26.38 -42.90 16.66
N LYS A 139 26.82 -42.27 15.57
CA LYS A 139 28.22 -41.83 15.40
C LYS A 139 28.37 -40.32 15.43
N SER A 140 27.32 -39.59 15.07
CA SER A 140 27.35 -38.12 15.06
C SER A 140 26.17 -37.49 15.78
N ILE A 141 26.31 -36.20 16.08
CA ILE A 141 25.24 -35.40 16.69
C ILE A 141 23.98 -35.42 15.82
N LYS A 142 24.09 -35.47 14.48
CA LYS A 142 22.92 -35.54 13.59
C LYS A 142 22.12 -36.81 13.78
N ASP A 143 22.79 -37.93 14.05
CA ASP A 143 22.14 -39.22 14.26
C ASP A 143 21.23 -39.19 15.50
N LEU A 144 21.52 -38.34 16.50
CA LEU A 144 20.68 -38.16 17.70
C LEU A 144 19.25 -37.70 17.39
N LYS A 145 19.01 -37.06 16.23
CA LYS A 145 17.65 -36.67 15.81
C LYS A 145 16.72 -37.87 15.58
N THR A 146 17.29 -39.02 15.26
CA THR A 146 16.53 -40.25 14.95
C THR A 146 16.17 -41.05 16.20
N VAL A 147 16.72 -40.65 17.35
CA VAL A 147 16.60 -41.37 18.62
C VAL A 147 15.42 -40.81 19.40
N THR A 148 14.70 -41.70 20.08
CA THR A 148 13.64 -41.32 21.02
C THR A 148 13.97 -41.76 22.43
N LYS A 149 13.32 -41.17 23.43
CA LYS A 149 13.50 -41.53 24.84
C LYS A 149 13.22 -43.00 25.12
N THR A 150 12.27 -43.59 24.39
CA THR A 150 11.95 -45.01 24.51
C THR A 150 13.07 -45.88 23.94
N THR A 151 13.69 -45.48 22.83
CA THR A 151 14.87 -46.16 22.26
C THR A 151 16.06 -46.13 23.22
N LEU A 152 16.27 -45.01 23.93
CA LEU A 152 17.31 -44.92 24.95
C LEU A 152 17.00 -45.83 26.15
N ALA A 153 15.73 -45.92 26.56
CA ALA A 153 15.30 -46.77 27.67
C ALA A 153 15.37 -48.27 27.36
N THR A 154 15.33 -48.67 26.08
CA THR A 154 15.47 -50.08 25.68
C THR A 154 16.88 -50.65 25.83
N VAL A 155 17.91 -49.81 26.01
CA VAL A 155 19.29 -50.28 26.18
C VAL A 155 19.50 -50.82 27.60
N PRO A 156 19.92 -52.10 27.77
CA PRO A 156 20.12 -52.68 29.09
C PRO A 156 21.17 -51.92 29.91
N GLY A 157 20.83 -51.58 31.15
CA GLY A 157 21.72 -50.85 32.06
C GLY A 157 21.71 -49.33 31.89
N ASN A 158 20.83 -48.79 31.04
CA ASN A 158 20.64 -47.35 30.90
C ASN A 158 19.69 -46.82 31.99
N GLY A 159 20.21 -45.98 32.88
CA GLY A 159 19.42 -45.36 33.94
C GLY A 159 18.84 -44.01 33.51
N VAL A 160 17.85 -43.52 34.25
CA VAL A 160 17.21 -42.21 34.02
C VAL A 160 18.24 -41.09 33.88
N LYS A 161 19.26 -41.06 34.75
CA LYS A 161 20.34 -40.06 34.73
C LYS A 161 21.13 -40.04 33.41
N THR A 162 21.35 -41.20 32.80
CA THR A 162 22.11 -41.32 31.55
C THR A 162 21.26 -40.87 30.35
N ILE A 163 19.94 -41.14 30.39
CA ILE A 163 19.00 -40.64 29.38
C ILE A 163 18.91 -39.11 29.45
N GLU A 164 18.79 -38.55 30.65
CA GLU A 164 18.77 -37.09 30.86
C GLU A 164 20.06 -36.41 30.42
N GLU A 165 21.21 -37.04 30.68
CA GLU A 165 22.52 -36.55 30.19
C GLU A 165 22.55 -36.45 28.66
N ILE A 166 22.11 -37.50 27.96
CA ILE A 166 22.05 -37.52 26.49
C ILE A 166 21.09 -36.46 25.96
N ILE A 167 19.92 -36.27 26.59
CA ILE A 167 18.94 -35.26 26.20
C ILE A 167 19.50 -33.84 26.42
N ARG A 168 20.17 -33.60 27.55
CA ARG A 168 20.78 -32.31 27.87
C ARG A 168 21.83 -31.94 26.83
N VAL A 169 22.74 -32.86 26.54
CA VAL A 169 23.80 -32.66 25.54
C VAL A 169 23.18 -32.45 24.16
N ALA A 170 22.17 -33.23 23.75
CA ALA A 170 21.49 -32.99 22.48
C ALA A 170 20.86 -31.58 22.41
N ALA A 171 20.29 -31.09 23.52
CA ALA A 171 19.71 -29.75 23.60
C ALA A 171 20.76 -28.63 23.49
N GLU A 172 21.97 -28.82 24.04
CA GLU A 172 23.10 -27.88 23.88
C GLU A 172 23.47 -27.67 22.41
N TYR A 173 23.27 -28.69 21.57
CA TYR A 173 23.50 -28.63 20.13
C TYR A 173 22.22 -28.34 19.31
N GLY A 174 21.13 -27.90 19.96
CA GLY A 174 19.88 -27.52 19.29
C GLY A 174 19.07 -28.71 18.74
N ILE A 175 19.29 -29.91 19.25
CA ILE A 175 18.57 -31.12 18.87
C ILE A 175 17.58 -31.52 19.96
N LYS A 176 16.33 -31.74 19.58
CA LYS A 176 15.27 -32.20 20.48
C LYS A 176 15.05 -33.69 20.30
N ILE A 177 15.35 -34.46 21.34
CA ILE A 177 15.03 -35.90 21.43
C ILE A 177 13.60 -36.04 21.97
N ASN A 178 12.74 -36.73 21.22
CA ASN A 178 11.33 -36.95 21.58
C ASN A 178 11.17 -38.13 22.56
#